data_AF-A0A9X2HNG9-F1
#
_entry.id   AF-A0A9X2HNG9-F1
#
_cell.length_a   1.000
_cell.length_b   1.000
_cell.length_c   1.000
_cell.angle_alpha   90.00
_cell.angle_beta   90.00
_cell.angle_gamma   90.00
#
_symmetry.space_group_name_H-M   'P 1'
#
loop_
_entity.id
_entity.type
_entity.pdbx_description
1 polymer ?
#
loop_
_entity_poly.entity_id
_entity_poly.type
_entity_poly.pdbx_seq_one_letter_code
_entity_poly.pdbx_strand_id
1 'polypeptide(L)'
;MDTRTGEGLVAGDDGNRYRFAPEDWAQRGEPAIGIHVDFEAEGTRALSVFPMPAAPAADGATRHVLAPPPPREPVNDRNKYVAAALAFLLGTVGVHRFYLGRTGSGIAMLVMSITVVGLLITGPWAFIDMIRYLIMSDGEFAARYPRTR
;
A
#
# COMPACT_ATOMS: atom_id res chain seq x y z
N MET A 1 6.57 -21.80 -18.27
CA MET A 1 6.13 -23.18 -18.01
C MET A 1 7.33 -24.10 -18.04
N ASP A 2 7.36 -25.10 -17.16
CA ASP A 2 8.28 -26.23 -17.28
C ASP A 2 7.79 -27.12 -18.43
N THR A 3 8.63 -27.32 -19.46
CA THR A 3 8.29 -28.07 -20.68
C THR A 3 8.17 -29.58 -20.45
N ARG A 4 8.57 -30.08 -19.27
CA ARG A 4 8.53 -31.50 -18.93
C ARG A 4 7.26 -31.89 -18.14
N THR A 5 6.70 -30.97 -17.36
CA THR A 5 5.52 -31.22 -16.51
C THR A 5 4.29 -30.40 -16.93
N GLY A 6 4.46 -29.39 -17.77
CA GLY A 6 3.40 -28.43 -18.08
C GLY A 6 3.06 -27.50 -16.92
N GLU A 7 3.79 -27.55 -15.81
CA GLU A 7 3.53 -26.71 -14.65
C GLU A 7 3.91 -25.25 -14.94
N GLY A 8 3.03 -24.34 -14.55
CA GLY A 8 3.23 -22.90 -14.62
C GLY A 8 3.49 -22.28 -13.25
N LEU A 9 3.99 -21.04 -13.28
CA LEU A 9 4.18 -20.20 -12.12
C LEU A 9 3.42 -18.91 -12.36
N VAL A 10 2.62 -18.51 -11.38
CA VAL A 10 1.93 -17.21 -11.34
C VAL A 10 2.41 -16.45 -10.11
N ALA A 11 2.59 -15.14 -10.24
CA ALA A 11 2.89 -14.27 -9.12
C ALA A 11 1.58 -13.64 -8.63
N GLY A 12 1.33 -13.70 -7.33
CA GLY A 12 0.25 -12.94 -6.71
C GLY A 12 0.67 -11.49 -6.43
N ASP A 13 -0.32 -10.63 -6.24
CA ASP A 13 -0.12 -9.24 -5.81
C ASP A 13 0.45 -9.13 -4.39
N ASP A 14 0.42 -10.22 -3.64
CA ASP A 14 1.04 -10.39 -2.32
C ASP A 14 2.57 -10.61 -2.40
N GLY A 15 3.13 -10.72 -3.61
CA GLY A 15 4.55 -10.98 -3.86
C GLY A 15 4.95 -12.45 -3.77
N ASN A 16 4.03 -13.35 -3.44
CA ASN A 16 4.27 -14.79 -3.42
C ASN A 16 4.11 -15.39 -4.82
N ARG A 17 4.73 -16.55 -5.02
CA ARG A 17 4.62 -17.32 -6.27
C ARG A 17 3.85 -18.59 -6.03
N TYR A 18 2.85 -18.81 -6.86
CA TYR A 18 1.97 -19.95 -6.81
C TYR A 18 2.22 -20.84 -8.03
N ARG A 19 2.24 -22.14 -7.81
CA ARG A 19 2.34 -23.13 -8.89
C ARG A 19 0.94 -23.51 -9.36
N PHE A 20 0.74 -23.59 -10.66
CA PHE A 20 -0.49 -24.13 -11.24
C PHE A 20 -0.17 -25.25 -12.23
N ALA A 21 -1.04 -26.24 -12.31
CA ALA A 21 -0.97 -27.32 -13.30
C ALA A 21 -1.79 -26.96 -14.55
N PRO A 22 -1.58 -27.64 -15.70
CA PRO A 22 -2.39 -27.40 -16.91
C PRO A 22 -3.89 -27.56 -16.69
N GLU A 23 -4.30 -28.37 -15.72
CA GLU A 23 -5.70 -28.61 -15.34
C GLU A 23 -6.34 -27.45 -14.57
N ASP A 24 -5.54 -26.64 -13.87
CA ASP A 24 -6.01 -25.44 -13.17
C ASP A 24 -6.28 -24.27 -14.14
N TRP A 25 -5.82 -24.38 -15.39
CA TRP A 25 -5.99 -23.36 -16.41
C TRP A 25 -7.35 -23.46 -17.09
N ALA A 26 -8.13 -22.38 -17.01
CA ALA A 26 -9.53 -22.40 -17.44
C ALA A 26 -9.76 -22.31 -18.96
N GLN A 27 -8.75 -21.93 -19.75
CA GLN A 27 -8.90 -21.76 -21.21
C GLN A 27 -8.25 -22.88 -22.02
N ARG A 28 -8.75 -23.08 -23.25
CA ARG A 28 -8.09 -23.96 -24.21
C ARG A 28 -6.89 -23.25 -24.82
N GLY A 29 -5.69 -23.80 -24.62
CA GLY A 29 -4.43 -23.26 -25.14
C GLY A 29 -3.42 -23.04 -24.02
N GLU A 30 -2.16 -22.80 -24.38
CA GLU A 30 -1.12 -22.51 -23.40
C GLU A 30 -1.26 -21.08 -22.85
N PRO A 31 -1.09 -20.86 -21.54
CA PRO A 31 -1.05 -19.52 -20.99
C PRO A 31 0.18 -18.77 -21.51
N ALA A 32 -0.05 -17.61 -22.12
CA ALA A 32 1.02 -16.73 -22.57
C ALA A 32 1.73 -16.06 -21.38
N ILE A 33 3.04 -15.85 -21.48
CA ILE A 33 3.82 -15.17 -20.43
C ILE A 33 3.43 -13.69 -20.38
N GLY A 34 3.20 -13.15 -19.17
CA GLY A 34 2.91 -11.74 -18.95
C GLY A 34 1.43 -11.36 -19.03
N ILE A 35 0.54 -12.32 -19.23
CA ILE A 35 -0.92 -12.09 -19.12
C ILE A 35 -1.30 -11.89 -17.66
N HIS A 36 -2.28 -11.01 -17.42
CA HIS A 36 -2.89 -10.88 -16.10
C HIS A 36 -3.92 -11.99 -15.95
N VAL A 37 -3.89 -12.66 -14.81
CA VAL A 37 -4.78 -13.77 -14.49
C VAL A 37 -5.41 -13.55 -13.14
N ASP A 38 -6.67 -13.93 -13.01
CA ASP A 38 -7.32 -14.17 -11.73
C ASP A 38 -7.06 -15.62 -11.31
N PHE A 39 -6.90 -15.88 -10.02
CA PHE A 39 -6.70 -17.23 -9.50
C PHE A 39 -7.09 -17.33 -8.03
N GLU A 40 -7.51 -18.51 -7.61
CA GLU A 40 -7.75 -18.83 -6.21
C GLU A 40 -6.48 -19.42 -5.59
N ALA A 41 -6.01 -18.85 -4.48
CA ALA A 41 -4.80 -19.29 -3.81
C ALA A 41 -5.13 -20.36 -2.73
N GLU A 42 -4.56 -21.56 -2.86
CA GLU A 42 -4.60 -22.60 -1.83
C GLU A 42 -3.16 -22.97 -1.43
N GLY A 43 -2.72 -22.47 -0.26
CA GLY A 43 -1.36 -22.70 0.23
C GLY A 43 -0.31 -22.11 -0.72
N THR A 44 0.40 -22.97 -1.46
CA THR A 44 1.41 -22.56 -2.46
C THR A 44 0.96 -22.87 -3.90
N ARG A 45 -0.31 -23.20 -4.10
CA ARG A 45 -0.91 -23.54 -5.40
C ARG A 45 -1.91 -22.46 -5.83
N ALA A 46 -1.99 -22.25 -7.14
CA ALA A 46 -3.00 -21.42 -7.77
C ALA A 46 -3.99 -22.34 -8.48
N LEU A 47 -5.24 -22.31 -8.01
CA LEU A 47 -6.36 -23.05 -8.54
C LEU A 47 -7.22 -22.11 -9.40
N SER A 48 -7.96 -22.67 -10.35
CA SER A 48 -8.94 -21.92 -11.16
C SER A 48 -8.34 -20.65 -11.78
N VAL A 49 -7.29 -20.80 -12.58
CA VAL A 49 -6.57 -19.68 -13.20
C VAL A 49 -7.29 -19.22 -14.46
N PHE A 50 -7.81 -18.00 -14.44
CA PHE A 50 -8.52 -17.37 -15.54
C PHE A 50 -7.72 -16.19 -16.08
N PRO A 51 -7.43 -16.10 -17.40
CA PRO A 51 -6.91 -14.85 -17.93
C PRO A 51 -7.99 -13.78 -17.83
N MET A 52 -7.62 -12.64 -17.26
CA MET A 52 -8.45 -11.46 -17.36
C MET A 52 -8.33 -10.94 -18.79
N PRO A 53 -9.45 -10.72 -19.51
CA PRO A 53 -9.41 -9.94 -20.72
C PRO A 53 -8.74 -8.62 -20.39
N ALA A 54 -7.63 -8.30 -21.05
CA ALA A 54 -7.15 -6.94 -21.04
C ALA A 54 -8.35 -6.08 -21.47
N ALA A 55 -8.84 -5.23 -20.56
CA ALA A 55 -9.88 -4.26 -20.90
C ALA A 55 -9.52 -3.68 -22.27
N PRO A 56 -10.45 -3.65 -23.25
CA PRO A 56 -10.12 -3.52 -24.66
C PRO A 56 -9.09 -2.42 -24.82
N ALA A 57 -7.87 -2.85 -25.16
CA ALA A 57 -6.81 -1.94 -25.52
C ALA A 57 -7.38 -1.14 -26.68
N ALA A 58 -7.60 0.16 -26.45
CA ALA A 58 -8.07 1.07 -27.48
C ALA A 58 -7.17 0.88 -28.70
N ASP A 59 -7.76 0.39 -29.79
CA ASP A 59 -7.08 0.23 -31.07
C ASP A 59 -6.41 1.54 -31.45
N GLY A 60 -5.10 1.49 -31.62
CA GLY A 60 -4.35 2.65 -32.01
C GLY A 60 -2.90 2.31 -32.15
N ALA A 61 -2.48 2.06 -33.39
CA ALA A 61 -1.14 2.36 -33.87
C ALA A 61 -0.83 3.83 -33.57
N THR A 62 -0.50 4.09 -32.32
CA THR A 62 -0.14 5.39 -31.79
C THR A 62 1.30 5.22 -31.45
N ARG A 63 2.12 6.08 -32.03
CA ARG A 63 3.45 6.46 -31.57
C ARG A 63 3.56 6.20 -30.06
N HIS A 64 4.74 5.82 -29.60
CA HIS A 64 5.20 6.00 -28.23
C HIS A 64 5.07 7.49 -27.82
N VAL A 65 3.83 8.00 -27.77
CA VAL A 65 3.36 9.09 -26.97
C VAL A 65 3.43 8.43 -25.62
N LEU A 66 4.53 8.70 -24.93
CA LEU A 66 4.70 8.44 -23.52
C LEU A 66 3.36 8.80 -22.86
N ALA A 67 2.52 7.80 -22.58
CA ALA A 67 1.42 7.98 -21.67
C ALA A 67 2.09 8.63 -20.46
N PRO A 68 1.62 9.80 -19.99
CA PRO A 68 2.26 10.45 -18.86
C PRO A 68 2.45 9.36 -17.82
N PRO A 69 3.70 9.14 -17.35
CA PRO A 69 4.00 8.02 -16.47
C PRO A 69 2.91 8.00 -15.39
N PRO A 70 2.34 6.82 -15.06
CA PRO A 70 1.32 6.75 -14.02
C PRO A 70 1.81 7.61 -12.86
N PRO A 71 0.98 8.53 -12.32
CA PRO A 71 1.43 9.48 -11.31
C PRO A 71 2.21 8.67 -10.30
N ARG A 72 3.52 8.93 -10.19
CA ARG A 72 4.40 8.15 -9.33
C ARG A 72 3.76 8.21 -7.97
N GLU A 73 3.17 7.10 -7.51
CA GLU A 73 2.63 7.07 -6.15
C GLU A 73 3.81 7.48 -5.28
N PRO A 74 3.68 8.57 -4.49
CA PRO A 74 4.78 9.04 -3.70
C PRO A 74 5.19 7.88 -2.80
N VAL A 75 6.37 7.31 -3.06
CA VAL A 75 6.97 6.26 -2.24
C VAL A 75 7.18 6.87 -0.87
N ASN A 76 6.18 6.69 -0.02
CA ASN A 76 6.16 7.24 1.31
C ASN A 76 6.79 6.21 2.24
N ASP A 77 8.09 6.34 2.45
CA ASP A 77 8.88 5.54 3.40
C ASP A 77 8.49 5.82 4.86
N ARG A 78 7.57 6.75 5.14
CA ARG A 78 7.08 6.99 6.50
C ARG A 78 5.97 6.01 6.82
N ASN A 79 6.27 5.11 7.75
CA ASN A 79 5.34 4.08 8.19
C ASN A 79 4.27 4.67 9.13
N LYS A 80 2.98 4.58 8.75
CA LYS A 80 1.85 5.02 9.57
C LYS A 80 1.81 4.33 10.95
N TYR A 81 2.27 3.09 11.05
CA TYR A 81 2.35 2.35 12.29
C TYR A 81 3.40 2.94 13.23
N VAL A 82 4.52 3.45 12.69
CA VAL A 82 5.52 4.19 13.47
C VAL A 82 4.95 5.51 13.97
N ALA A 83 4.18 6.22 13.13
CA ALA A 83 3.49 7.44 13.56
C ALA A 83 2.45 7.18 14.66
N ALA A 84 1.69 6.08 14.55
CA ALA A 84 0.72 5.66 15.58
C ALA A 84 1.41 5.22 16.87
N ALA A 85 2.51 4.46 16.79
CA ALA A 85 3.31 4.07 17.95
C ALA A 85 3.92 5.29 18.66
N LEU A 86 4.43 6.27 17.90
CA LEU A 86 4.92 7.54 18.44
C LEU A 86 3.78 8.36 19.06
N ALA A 87 2.58 8.33 18.49
CA ALA A 87 1.40 8.98 19.07
C ALA A 87 0.95 8.29 20.36
N PHE A 88 1.13 6.98 20.48
CA PHE A 88 0.80 6.23 21.69
C PHE A 88 1.84 6.42 22.81
N LEU A 89 3.13 6.29 22.49
CA LEU A 89 4.23 6.33 23.47
C LEU A 89 4.63 7.76 23.85
N LEU A 90 4.54 8.69 22.89
CA LEU A 90 5.05 10.07 23.00
C LEU A 90 3.99 11.11 22.57
N GLY A 91 2.71 10.72 22.66
CA GLY A 91 1.56 11.51 22.24
C GLY A 91 1.39 12.82 22.96
N THR A 92 1.51 12.80 24.29
CA THR A 92 1.36 13.96 25.17
C THR A 92 2.42 15.03 24.91
N VAL A 93 3.63 14.63 24.50
CA VAL A 93 4.73 15.53 24.14
C VAL A 93 4.58 16.11 22.71
N GLY A 94 3.82 15.43 21.84
CA GLY A 94 3.53 15.90 20.48
C GLY A 94 4.58 15.53 19.42
N VAL A 95 5.55 14.66 19.74
CA VAL A 95 6.67 14.28 18.84
C VAL A 95 6.19 13.65 17.52
N HIS A 96 5.08 12.92 17.55
CA HIS A 96 4.48 12.32 16.35
C HIS A 96 4.08 13.35 15.27
N ARG A 97 3.75 14.59 15.65
CA ARG A 97 3.43 15.66 14.67
C ARG A 97 4.67 16.19 13.96
N PHE A 98 5.83 16.19 14.62
CA PHE A 98 7.11 16.53 14.00
C PHE A 98 7.52 15.46 12.98
N TYR A 99 7.27 14.18 13.27
CA TYR A 99 7.51 13.08 12.32
C TYR A 99 6.73 13.26 11.00
N LEU A 100 5.51 13.79 11.10
CA LEU A 100 4.63 14.09 9.97
C LEU A 100 4.95 15.40 9.25
N GLY A 101 5.99 16.14 9.67
CA GLY A 101 6.34 17.45 9.10
C GLY A 101 5.39 18.59 9.49
N ARG A 102 4.48 18.37 10.45
CA ARG A 102 3.59 19.42 10.99
C ARG A 102 4.24 20.09 12.19
N THR A 103 5.27 20.87 11.92
CA THR A 103 6.07 21.55 12.95
C THR A 103 5.24 22.52 13.78
N GLY A 104 4.31 23.26 13.17
CA GLY A 104 3.49 24.25 13.88
C GLY A 104 2.59 23.64 14.97
N SER A 105 1.83 22.59 14.64
CA SER A 105 0.98 21.91 15.62
C SER A 105 1.76 21.01 16.58
N GLY A 106 2.94 20.52 16.18
CA GLY A 106 3.89 19.86 17.08
C GLY A 106 4.41 20.81 18.17
N ILE A 107 4.79 22.04 17.82
CA ILE A 107 5.24 23.07 18.78
C ILE A 107 4.10 23.46 19.72
N ALA A 108 2.87 23.62 19.22
CA ALA A 108 1.72 23.91 20.07
C ALA A 108 1.45 22.81 21.12
N MET A 109 1.53 21.53 20.72
CA MET A 109 1.45 20.42 21.67
C MET A 109 2.61 20.43 22.66
N LEU A 110 3.84 20.67 22.19
CA LEU A 110 5.02 20.72 23.04
C LEU A 110 4.88 21.80 24.13
N VAL A 111 4.47 23.02 23.75
CA VAL A 111 4.26 24.13 24.69
C VAL A 111 3.14 23.83 25.68
N MET A 112 2.02 23.25 25.23
CA MET A 112 0.92 22.86 26.11
C MET A 112 1.35 21.75 27.10
N SER A 113 2.14 20.79 26.64
CA SER A 113 2.58 19.63 27.45
C SER A 113 3.42 20.00 28.68
N ILE A 114 4.00 21.20 28.71
CA ILE A 114 4.79 21.72 29.85
C ILE A 114 3.88 22.00 31.07
N THR A 115 2.57 22.19 30.86
CA THR A 115 1.60 22.45 31.93
C THR A 115 0.81 21.20 32.27
N VAL A 116 0.51 20.99 33.57
CA VAL A 116 -0.32 19.85 34.03
C VAL A 116 -1.72 19.87 33.38
N VAL A 117 -2.28 21.07 33.18
CA VAL A 117 -3.56 21.27 32.47
C VAL A 117 -3.45 20.89 30.99
N GLY A 118 -2.37 21.29 30.32
CA GLY A 118 -2.13 20.91 28.94
C GLY A 118 -1.87 19.42 28.77
N LEU A 119 -1.33 18.71 29.77
CA LEU A 119 -1.20 17.25 29.74
C LEU A 119 -2.57 16.55 29.70
N LEU A 120 -3.55 17.05 30.45
CA LEU A 120 -4.93 16.54 30.42
C LEU A 120 -5.64 16.77 29.08
N ILE A 121 -5.26 17.81 28.33
CA ILE A 121 -5.84 18.14 27.02
C ILE A 121 -5.12 17.38 25.89
N THR A 122 -3.79 17.29 25.97
CA THR A 122 -2.95 16.65 24.93
C THR A 122 -3.09 15.12 24.93
N GLY A 123 -3.39 14.49 26.07
CA GLY A 123 -3.63 13.04 26.14
C GLY A 123 -4.80 12.56 25.27
N PRO A 124 -6.04 13.05 25.49
CA PRO A 124 -7.18 12.73 24.63
C PRO A 124 -6.96 13.14 23.18
N TRP A 125 -6.30 14.28 22.93
CA TRP A 125 -5.99 14.71 21.58
C TRP A 125 -5.04 13.75 20.85
N ALA A 126 -3.98 13.28 21.51
CA ALA A 126 -3.05 12.31 20.95
C ALA A 126 -3.71 10.94 20.70
N PHE A 127 -4.64 10.54 21.57
CA PHE A 127 -5.41 9.31 21.38
C PHE A 127 -6.33 9.38 20.16
N ILE A 128 -7.01 10.50 19.94
CA ILE A 128 -7.81 10.75 18.73
C ILE A 128 -6.91 10.69 17.48
N ASP A 129 -5.74 11.32 17.54
CA ASP A 129 -4.77 11.30 16.44
C ASP A 129 -4.28 9.87 16.14
N MET A 130 -3.98 9.08 17.16
CA MET A 130 -3.58 7.67 17.02
C MET A 130 -4.66 6.86 16.28
N ILE A 131 -5.92 6.94 16.73
CA ILE A 131 -7.04 6.24 16.07
C ILE A 131 -7.17 6.71 14.63
N ARG A 132 -7.07 8.02 14.38
CA ARG A 132 -7.16 8.57 13.02
C ARG A 132 -6.06 8.02 12.12
N TYR A 133 -4.83 7.87 12.61
CA TYR A 133 -3.72 7.30 11.84
C TYR A 133 -3.90 5.81 11.56
N LEU A 134 -4.50 5.05 12.49
CA LEU A 134 -4.78 3.63 12.29
C LEU A 134 -5.90 3.38 11.28
N ILE A 135 -6.90 4.26 11.22
CA ILE A 135 -8.03 4.14 10.29
C ILE A 135 -7.69 4.71 8.89
N MET A 136 -6.70 5.61 8.81
CA MET A 136 -6.28 6.19 7.53
C MET A 136 -5.61 5.14 6.63
N SER A 137 -6.05 5.10 5.37
CA SER A 137 -5.45 4.25 4.35
C SER A 137 -4.01 4.70 4.01
N ASP A 138 -3.16 3.77 3.57
CA ASP A 138 -1.75 4.07 3.25
C ASP A 138 -1.61 5.11 2.13
N GLY A 139 -2.48 5.03 1.11
CA GLY A 139 -2.52 5.99 0.00
C GLY A 139 -2.92 7.39 0.45
N GLU A 140 -3.94 7.53 1.30
CA GLU A 140 -4.34 8.84 1.85
C GLU A 140 -3.26 9.44 2.76
N PHE A 141 -2.57 8.60 3.53
CA PHE A 141 -1.46 9.03 4.36
C PHE A 141 -0.30 9.54 3.50
N ALA A 142 0.08 8.81 2.44
CA ALA A 142 1.09 9.22 1.49
C ALA A 142 0.75 10.54 0.77
N ALA A 143 -0.51 10.73 0.38
CA ALA A 143 -0.97 11.96 -0.24
C ALA A 143 -0.97 13.16 0.72
N ARG A 144 -1.30 12.96 2.00
CA ARG A 144 -1.40 14.04 3.00
C ARG A 144 -0.05 14.44 3.61
N TYR A 145 0.93 13.54 3.61
CA TYR A 145 2.24 13.75 4.23
C TYR A 145 3.40 13.53 3.25
N PRO A 146 3.44 14.27 2.13
CA PRO A 146 4.55 14.17 1.19
C PRO A 146 5.86 14.62 1.84
N ARG A 147 6.97 13.95 1.51
CA ARG A 147 8.30 14.32 2.01
C ARG A 147 8.79 15.54 1.25
N THR A 148 8.86 16.70 1.92
CA THR A 148 9.60 17.85 1.39
C THR A 148 11.07 17.46 1.35
N ARG A 149 11.66 17.48 0.15
CA ARG A 149 13.06 17.12 -0.09
C ARG A 149 13.99 18.23 0.39
#